data_AF-A0A022MKX0-F1
#
_entry.id   AF-A0A022MKX0-F1
#
_cell.length_a   1.000
_cell.length_b   1.000
_cell.length_c   1.000
_cell.angle_alpha   90.00
_cell.angle_beta   90.00
_cell.angle_gamma   90.00
#
_symmetry.space_group_name_H-M   'P 1'
#
loop_
_entity.id
_entity.type
_entity.pdbx_description
1 polymer ?
#
loop_
_entity_poly.entity_id
_entity_poly.type
_entity_poly.pdbx_seq_one_letter_code
_entity_poly.pdbx_strand_id
1 'polypeptide(L)'
;MAAAVPVLVDMVVRGTNDVDAADALSALAGDPDLAEEIAAGLAGRLARGSLTAHGRHAVAQALAGIEGATSSRALAELARDEDRAVALTASYVLRLRGSR
;
A
#
# COMPACT_ATOMS: atom_id res chain seq x y z
N MET A 1 16.42 8.24 8.79
CA MET A 1 16.19 6.88 8.22
C MET A 1 15.20 6.92 7.05
N ALA A 2 15.25 7.95 6.18
CA ALA A 2 14.34 8.09 5.02
C ALA A 2 14.84 7.37 3.74
N ALA A 3 16.14 7.06 3.66
CA ALA A 3 16.74 6.46 2.47
C ALA A 3 16.28 5.01 2.17
N ALA A 4 15.65 4.33 3.13
CA ALA A 4 15.18 2.95 2.96
C ALA A 4 13.78 2.84 2.34
N VAL A 5 12.94 3.87 2.52
CA VAL A 5 11.54 3.87 2.04
C VAL A 5 11.45 3.68 0.51
N PRO A 6 12.23 4.40 -0.32
CA PRO A 6 12.15 4.21 -1.78
C PRO A 6 12.54 2.80 -2.23
N VAL A 7 13.49 2.17 -1.52
CA VAL A 7 13.99 0.82 -1.82
C VAL A 7 12.96 -0.25 -1.44
N LEU A 8 12.37 -0.13 -0.25
CA LEU A 8 11.32 -1.05 0.21
C LEU A 8 10.09 -0.99 -0.70
N VAL A 9 9.69 0.21 -1.14
CA VAL A 9 8.59 0.35 -2.10
C VAL A 9 8.95 -0.28 -3.45
N ASP A 10 10.19 -0.18 -3.92
CA ASP A 10 10.62 -0.85 -5.17
C ASP A 10 10.58 -2.38 -5.04
N MET A 11 10.91 -2.91 -3.86
CA MET A 11 10.84 -4.36 -3.57
C MET A 11 9.40 -4.89 -3.59
N VAL A 12 8.47 -4.20 -2.93
CA VAL A 12 7.02 -4.50 -2.94
C VAL A 12 6.49 -4.50 -4.38
N VAL A 13 6.92 -3.53 -5.18
CA VAL A 13 6.49 -3.35 -6.58
C VAL A 13 7.04 -4.42 -7.51
N ARG A 14 8.26 -4.90 -7.26
CA ARG A 14 8.90 -5.96 -8.04
C ARG A 14 8.45 -7.37 -7.64
N GLY A 15 7.67 -7.54 -6.57
CA GLY A 15 7.24 -8.85 -6.08
C GLY A 15 8.37 -9.70 -5.49
N THR A 16 9.47 -9.08 -5.06
CA THR A 16 10.61 -9.78 -4.45
C THR A 16 10.65 -9.42 -2.97
N ASN A 17 10.38 -10.38 -2.10
CA ASN A 17 10.20 -10.19 -0.65
C ASN A 17 9.13 -9.13 -0.31
N ASP A 18 8.01 -9.16 -1.04
CA ASP A 18 6.92 -8.19 -0.94
C ASP A 18 6.23 -8.21 0.43
N VAL A 19 6.12 -9.38 1.06
CA VAL A 19 5.57 -9.54 2.42
C VAL A 19 6.47 -8.90 3.47
N ASP A 20 7.76 -9.25 3.51
CA ASP A 20 8.71 -8.69 4.49
C ASP A 20 8.89 -7.17 4.31
N ALA A 21 8.85 -6.70 3.06
CA ALA A 21 8.93 -5.28 2.76
C ALA A 21 7.64 -4.53 3.16
N ALA A 22 6.47 -5.12 3.00
CA ALA A 22 5.20 -4.55 3.46
C ALA A 22 5.14 -4.46 5.00
N ASP A 23 5.66 -5.46 5.71
CA ASP A 23 5.78 -5.45 7.17
C ASP A 23 6.77 -4.37 7.65
N ALA A 24 7.92 -4.24 6.98
CA ALA A 24 8.89 -3.18 7.28
C ALA A 24 8.32 -1.76 7.05
N LEU A 25 7.54 -1.57 5.99
CA LEU A 25 6.84 -0.30 5.73
C LEU A 25 5.78 -0.01 6.79
N SER A 26 5.02 -1.03 7.21
CA SER A 26 4.01 -0.90 8.27
C SER A 26 4.65 -0.54 9.62
N ALA A 27 5.83 -1.09 9.93
CA ALA A 27 6.58 -0.74 11.13
C ALA A 27 7.08 0.72 11.12
N LEU A 28 7.44 1.27 9.96
CA LEU A 28 7.86 2.67 9.80
C LEU A 28 6.68 3.66 9.84
N ALA A 29 5.47 3.21 9.49
CA ALA A 29 4.26 4.03 9.48
C ALA A 29 3.70 4.37 10.88
N GLY A 30 4.42 4.02 11.96
CA GLY A 30 4.13 4.53 13.30
C GLY A 30 4.41 6.03 13.45
N ASP A 31 5.23 6.62 12.58
CA ASP A 31 5.41 8.07 12.45
C ASP A 31 4.46 8.62 11.37
N PRO A 32 3.56 9.57 11.70
CA PRO A 32 2.57 10.10 10.76
C PRO A 32 3.19 10.80 9.55
N ASP A 33 4.37 11.42 9.67
CA ASP A 33 5.03 12.08 8.53
C ASP A 33 5.59 11.03 7.55
N LEU A 34 6.16 9.93 8.07
CA LEU A 34 6.60 8.80 7.26
C LEU A 34 5.44 8.01 6.68
N ALA A 35 4.34 7.85 7.42
CA ALA A 35 3.13 7.18 6.95
C ALA A 35 2.56 7.87 5.69
N GLU A 36 2.50 9.20 5.68
CA GLU A 36 2.05 9.98 4.53
C GLU A 36 3.03 9.87 3.36
N GLU A 37 4.34 9.95 3.59
CA GLU A 37 5.36 9.79 2.54
C GLU A 37 5.28 8.42 1.87
N ILE A 38 5.14 7.35 2.66
CA ILE A 38 5.00 5.99 2.16
C ILE A 38 3.69 5.85 1.37
N ALA A 39 2.56 6.33 1.91
CA ALA A 39 1.26 6.26 1.25
C ALA A 39 1.27 7.01 -0.10
N ALA A 40 1.84 8.21 -0.15
CA ALA A 40 1.98 9.00 -1.37
C ALA A 40 2.87 8.29 -2.41
N GLY A 41 3.99 7.69 -1.96
CA GLY A 41 4.90 6.93 -2.83
C GLY A 41 4.26 5.68 -3.45
N LEU A 42 3.39 5.00 -2.70
CA LEU A 42 2.62 3.84 -3.17
C LEU A 42 1.49 4.28 -4.13
N ALA A 43 0.71 5.30 -3.76
CA ALA A 43 -0.35 5.86 -4.59
C ALA A 43 0.18 6.36 -5.94
N GLY A 44 1.32 7.05 -5.93
CA GLY A 44 1.98 7.52 -7.15
C GLY A 44 2.46 6.40 -8.07
N ARG A 45 2.67 5.17 -7.57
CA ARG A 45 3.01 4.01 -8.39
C ARG A 45 1.76 3.32 -8.96
N LEU A 46 0.68 3.24 -8.19
CA LEU A 46 -0.62 2.80 -8.69
C LEU A 46 -1.09 3.67 -9.86
N ALA A 47 -1.01 5.00 -9.71
CA ALA A 47 -1.43 5.95 -10.74
C ALA A 47 -0.63 5.84 -12.05
N ARG A 48 0.59 5.29 -12.02
CA ARG A 48 1.40 5.04 -13.23
C ARG A 48 0.94 3.80 -14.01
N GLY A 49 0.08 2.95 -13.44
CA GLY A 49 -0.52 1.80 -14.12
C GLY A 49 0.46 0.70 -14.55
N SER A 50 1.72 0.76 -14.10
CA SER A 50 2.78 -0.18 -14.51
C SER A 50 2.86 -1.44 -13.64
N LEU A 51 2.00 -1.57 -12.63
CA LEU A 51 2.03 -2.68 -11.68
C LEU A 51 1.27 -3.89 -12.22
N THR A 52 1.90 -5.06 -12.10
CA THR A 52 1.24 -6.34 -12.28
C THR A 52 0.16 -6.53 -11.21
N ALA A 53 -0.79 -7.45 -11.43
CA ALA A 53 -1.79 -7.80 -10.43
C ALA A 53 -1.17 -8.15 -9.06
N HIS A 54 -0.05 -8.90 -9.08
CA HIS A 54 0.71 -9.20 -7.86
C HIS A 54 1.28 -7.94 -7.20
N GLY A 55 1.89 -7.03 -7.96
CA GLY A 55 2.37 -5.75 -7.43
C GLY A 55 1.24 -4.89 -6.85
N ARG A 56 0.05 -4.87 -7.48
CA ARG A 56 -1.12 -4.16 -6.94
C ARG A 56 -1.62 -4.78 -5.64
N HIS A 57 -1.61 -6.11 -5.54
CA HIS A 57 -1.95 -6.82 -4.30
C HIS A 57 -0.99 -6.46 -3.15
N ALA A 58 0.32 -6.49 -3.43
CA ALA A 58 1.35 -6.15 -2.45
C ALA A 58 1.22 -4.68 -1.97
N VAL A 59 0.93 -3.75 -2.89
CA VAL A 59 0.62 -2.35 -2.53
C VAL A 59 -0.63 -2.25 -1.66
N ALA A 60 -1.71 -2.98 -1.97
CA ALA A 60 -2.93 -3.00 -1.15
C ALA A 60 -2.64 -3.43 0.29
N GLN A 61 -1.80 -4.45 0.46
CA GLN A 61 -1.38 -4.94 1.77
C GLN A 61 -0.52 -3.92 2.53
N ALA A 62 0.47 -3.31 1.89
CA ALA A 62 1.29 -2.28 2.52
C ALA A 62 0.43 -1.09 2.99
N LEU A 63 -0.53 -0.65 2.16
CA LEU A 63 -1.47 0.41 2.53
C LEU A 63 -2.37 0.04 3.71
N ALA A 64 -2.67 -1.25 3.91
CA ALA A 64 -3.49 -1.71 5.02
C ALA A 64 -2.87 -1.43 6.40
N GLY A 65 -1.54 -1.50 6.49
CA GLY A 65 -0.78 -1.16 7.69
C GLY A 65 -0.57 0.34 7.92
N ILE A 66 -0.96 1.20 6.97
CA ILE A 66 -0.73 2.64 7.02
C ILE A 66 -2.05 3.37 7.25
N GLU A 67 -2.22 3.98 8.43
CA GLU A 67 -3.36 4.86 8.71
C GLU A 67 -3.20 6.20 7.98
N GLY A 68 -4.33 6.81 7.56
CA GLY A 68 -4.32 8.12 6.92
C GLY A 68 -5.26 8.26 5.72
N ALA A 69 -5.51 9.51 5.32
CA ALA A 69 -6.42 9.85 4.23
C ALA A 69 -5.90 9.38 2.87
N THR A 70 -4.59 9.55 2.60
CA THR A 70 -3.95 9.14 1.34
C THR A 70 -4.00 7.63 1.15
N SER A 71 -3.70 6.87 2.21
CA SER A 71 -3.82 5.41 2.20
C SER A 71 -5.26 4.95 1.95
N SER A 72 -6.22 5.55 2.64
CA SER A 72 -7.64 5.21 2.47
C SER A 72 -8.15 5.54 1.07
N ARG A 73 -7.69 6.65 0.46
CA ARG A 73 -8.03 7.00 -0.91
C ARG A 73 -7.45 6.00 -1.92
N ALA A 74 -6.18 5.63 -1.77
CA ALA A 74 -5.54 4.65 -2.65
C ALA A 74 -6.20 3.25 -2.53
N LEU A 75 -6.58 2.83 -1.32
CA LEU A 75 -7.37 1.62 -1.12
C LEU A 75 -8.76 1.70 -1.78
N ALA A 76 -9.40 2.88 -1.80
CA ALA A 76 -10.70 3.05 -2.46
C ALA A 76 -10.59 2.93 -3.99
N GLU A 77 -9.46 3.32 -4.57
CA GLU A 77 -9.15 3.10 -5.98
C GLU A 77 -8.91 1.61 -6.26
N LEU A 78 -8.11 0.94 -5.42
CA LEU A 78 -7.85 -0.51 -5.51
C LEU A 78 -9.10 -1.37 -5.26
N ALA A 79 -10.08 -0.90 -4.49
CA ALA A 79 -11.35 -1.59 -4.31
C ALA A 79 -12.15 -1.76 -5.62
N ARG A 80 -11.76 -1.03 -6.68
CA ARG A 80 -12.34 -1.09 -8.02
C ARG A 80 -11.40 -1.76 -9.03
N ASP A 81 -10.33 -2.41 -8.57
CA ASP A 81 -9.37 -3.09 -9.43
C ASP A 81 -10.06 -4.19 -10.25
N GLU A 82 -9.56 -4.41 -11.47
CA GLU A 82 -9.99 -5.50 -12.34
C GLU A 82 -9.68 -6.88 -11.73
N ASP A 83 -8.60 -6.96 -10.94
CA ASP A 83 -8.25 -8.15 -10.20
C ASP A 83 -9.10 -8.24 -8.93
N ARG A 84 -9.94 -9.27 -8.90
CA ARG A 84 -10.88 -9.51 -7.81
C ARG A 84 -10.18 -9.72 -6.46
N ALA A 85 -9.00 -10.33 -6.43
CA ALA A 85 -8.29 -10.54 -5.17
C ALA A 85 -7.82 -9.21 -4.59
N VAL A 86 -7.29 -8.32 -5.43
CA VAL A 86 -6.89 -6.95 -5.04
C VAL A 86 -8.08 -6.15 -4.53
N ALA A 87 -9.19 -6.16 -5.28
CA ALA A 87 -10.40 -5.43 -4.93
C ALA A 87 -11.01 -5.88 -3.58
N LEU A 88 -11.00 -7.19 -3.32
CA LEU A 88 -11.51 -7.75 -2.06
C LEU A 88 -10.64 -7.34 -0.87
N THR A 89 -9.32 -7.44 -0.98
CA THR A 89 -8.39 -7.03 0.07
C THR A 89 -8.58 -5.56 0.42
N ALA A 90 -8.60 -4.68 -0.58
CA ALA A 90 -8.76 -3.24 -0.35
C ALA A 90 -10.11 -2.88 0.28
N SER A 91 -11.20 -3.49 -0.20
CA SER A 91 -12.54 -3.30 0.35
C SER A 91 -12.66 -3.77 1.81
N TYR A 92 -12.03 -4.91 2.13
CA TYR A 92 -12.01 -5.46 3.49
C TYR A 92 -11.30 -4.51 4.47
N VAL A 93 -10.14 -3.99 4.08
CA VAL A 93 -9.36 -3.05 4.89
C VAL A 93 -10.12 -1.75 5.14
N LEU A 94 -10.75 -1.18 4.12
CA LEU A 94 -11.58 0.03 4.28
C LEU A 94 -12.73 -0.18 5.24
N ARG A 95 -13.39 -1.35 5.17
CA ARG A 95 -14.46 -1.70 6.11
C ARG A 95 -13.96 -1.75 7.54
N LEU A 96 -12.81 -2.39 7.79
CA LEU A 96 -12.20 -2.46 9.12
C LEU A 96 -11.92 -1.08 9.70
N ARG A 97 -11.45 -0.13 8.88
CA ARG A 97 -11.21 1.26 9.30
C ARG A 97 -12.49 2.03 9.61
N GLY A 98 -13.55 1.85 8.83
CA GLY A 98 -14.83 2.51 9.08
C GLY A 98 -15.60 1.97 10.29
N SER A 99 -15.19 0.81 10.83
CA SER A 99 -15.77 0.18 12.02
C SER A 99 -15.02 0.45 13.33
N ARG A 100 -13.93 1.22 13.30
CA ARG A 100 -13.22 1.71 14.50
C ARG A 100 -13.79 3.06 14.93
#